data_AF-A0A1S3QH85-F1
#
_entry.id   AF-A0A1S3QH85-F1
#
_cell.length_a   1.000
_cell.length_b   1.000
_cell.length_c   1.000
_cell.angle_alpha   90.00
_cell.angle_beta   90.00
_cell.angle_gamma   90.00
#
_symmetry.space_group_name_H-M   'P 1'
#
loop_
_entity.id
_entity.type
_entity.pdbx_description
1 polymer ?
#
loop_
_entity_poly.entity_id
_entity_poly.type
_entity_poly.pdbx_seq_one_letter_code
_entity_poly.pdbx_strand_id
1 'polypeptide(L)'
;MDGMTDEGLSVLGSCCSPPVLQALQILVQHVAAGSGETLSLRDAGLAVLTEEEVFGRTESLFGHSKVTLKREDTLRTEMKDQPGYLPLVMSITVKGLASLV
;
A
#
# COMPACT_ATOMS: atom_id res chain seq x y z
N MET A 1 -20.00 2.76 3.39
CA MET A 1 -18.52 2.71 3.40
C MET A 1 -18.14 1.74 2.29
N ASP A 2 -18.27 2.18 1.03
CA ASP A 2 -18.29 1.33 -0.18
C ASP A 2 -16.93 1.32 -0.92
N GLY A 3 -15.84 1.57 -0.19
CA GLY A 3 -14.54 1.86 -0.79
C GLY A 3 -13.55 0.70 -0.81
N MET A 4 -13.75 -0.35 -0.01
CA MET A 4 -12.89 -1.52 0.04
C MET A 4 -13.78 -2.74 0.23
N THR A 5 -13.58 -3.78 -0.58
CA THR A 5 -14.39 -5.01 -0.47
C THR A 5 -14.04 -5.73 0.84
N ASP A 6 -14.92 -6.62 1.30
CA ASP A 6 -14.69 -7.41 2.53
C ASP A 6 -13.38 -8.21 2.46
N GLU A 7 -12.99 -8.65 1.26
CA GLU A 7 -11.69 -9.27 1.01
C GLU A 7 -10.54 -8.29 1.22
N GLY A 8 -10.66 -7.05 0.74
CA GLY A 8 -9.65 -6.01 0.97
C GLY A 8 -9.50 -5.64 2.44
N LEU A 9 -10.59 -5.65 3.22
CA LEU A 9 -10.55 -5.44 4.67
C LEU A 9 -9.88 -6.62 5.40
N SER A 10 -10.12 -7.86 4.96
CA SER A 10 -9.45 -9.05 5.50
C SER A 10 -7.94 -9.02 5.26
N VAL A 11 -7.52 -8.68 4.04
CA VAL A 11 -6.10 -8.50 3.69
C VAL A 11 -5.48 -7.36 4.51
N LEU A 12 -6.19 -6.25 4.69
CA LEU A 12 -5.73 -5.16 5.55
C LEU A 12 -5.51 -5.61 7.00
N GLY A 13 -6.42 -6.41 7.55
CA GLY A 13 -6.27 -6.99 8.90
C GLY A 13 -5.00 -7.85 9.05
N SER A 14 -4.57 -8.50 7.97
CA SER A 14 -3.32 -9.27 7.95
C SER A 14 -2.04 -8.41 7.83
N CYS A 15 -2.18 -7.10 7.59
CA CYS A 15 -1.09 -6.14 7.43
C CYS A 15 -0.85 -5.25 8.67
N CYS A 16 -1.47 -5.56 9.80
CA CYS A 16 -1.50 -4.68 10.99
C CYS A 16 -0.23 -4.69 11.86
N SER A 17 0.89 -5.27 11.42
CA SER A 17 2.14 -5.17 12.18
C SER A 17 2.75 -3.76 12.02
N PRO A 18 3.41 -3.18 13.03
CA PRO A 18 3.93 -1.81 12.94
C PRO A 18 4.87 -1.55 11.73
N PRO A 19 5.84 -2.44 11.40
CA PRO A 19 6.68 -2.23 10.23
C PRO A 19 5.89 -2.25 8.91
N VAL A 20 4.88 -3.11 8.80
CA VAL A 20 4.03 -3.19 7.61
C VAL A 20 3.14 -1.96 7.49
N LEU A 21 2.53 -1.50 8.59
CA LEU A 21 1.72 -0.27 8.59
C LEU A 21 2.55 0.96 8.19
N GLN A 22 3.80 1.05 8.64
CA GLN A 22 4.72 2.10 8.20
C GLN A 22 4.99 2.04 6.70
N ALA A 23 5.28 0.84 6.16
CA ALA A 23 5.49 0.65 4.73
C ALA A 23 4.25 1.01 3.90
N LEU A 24 3.06 0.60 4.35
CA LEU A 24 1.78 0.95 3.74
C LEU A 24 1.58 2.46 3.71
N GLN A 25 1.91 3.17 4.79
CA GLN A 25 1.79 4.61 4.87
C GLN A 25 2.70 5.33 3.86
N ILE A 26 3.95 4.89 3.71
CA ILE A 26 4.90 5.44 2.73
C ILE A 26 4.36 5.20 1.30
N LEU A 27 3.94 3.98 0.99
CA LEU A 27 3.40 3.63 -0.33
C LEU A 27 2.17 4.45 -0.69
N VAL A 28 1.24 4.58 0.25
CA VAL A 28 0.03 5.40 0.09
C VAL A 28 0.38 6.85 -0.21
N GLN A 29 1.34 7.44 0.51
CA GLN A 29 1.76 8.82 0.30
C GLN A 29 2.40 8.99 -1.08
N HIS A 30 3.24 8.04 -1.48
CA HIS A 30 3.88 8.04 -2.79
C HIS A 30 2.85 7.95 -3.93
N VAL A 31 1.90 7.02 -3.81
CA VAL A 31 0.77 6.86 -4.72
C VAL A 31 -0.06 8.15 -4.80
N ALA A 32 -0.37 8.79 -3.67
CA ALA A 32 -1.12 10.04 -3.63
C ALA A 32 -0.36 11.24 -4.24
N ALA A 33 0.97 11.26 -4.15
CA ALA A 33 1.80 12.31 -4.75
C ALA A 33 1.83 12.23 -6.28
N GLY A 34 1.63 11.04 -6.86
CA GLY A 34 1.54 10.85 -8.30
C GLY A 34 2.82 11.19 -9.06
N SER A 35 4.00 11.18 -8.40
CA SER A 35 5.26 11.61 -9.00
C SER A 35 5.79 10.64 -10.06
N GLY A 36 5.30 9.39 -10.08
CA GLY A 36 5.78 8.34 -10.98
C GLY A 36 7.21 7.87 -10.69
N GLU A 37 7.81 8.37 -9.62
CA GLU A 37 9.14 7.99 -9.15
C GLU A 37 9.13 6.57 -8.58
N THR A 38 10.31 6.01 -8.33
CA THR A 38 10.46 4.70 -7.71
C THR A 38 10.91 4.84 -6.26
N LEU A 39 10.42 3.96 -5.40
CA LEU A 39 10.85 3.87 -4.00
C LEU A 39 11.98 2.84 -3.84
N SER A 40 12.91 3.09 -2.94
CA SER A 40 13.98 2.14 -2.65
C SER A 40 13.59 1.18 -1.53
N LEU A 41 13.72 -0.13 -1.76
CA LEU A 41 13.53 -1.14 -0.71
C LEU A 41 14.65 -1.14 0.34
N ARG A 42 15.71 -0.35 0.13
CA ARG A 42 16.74 -0.10 1.13
C ARG A 42 16.33 0.94 2.17
N ASP A 43 15.24 1.67 1.93
CA ASP A 43 14.65 2.54 2.95
C ASP A 43 14.18 1.67 4.13
N ALA A 44 14.57 2.05 5.35
CA ALA A 44 14.23 1.31 6.56
C ALA A 44 12.71 1.13 6.72
N GLY A 45 11.91 2.11 6.27
CA GLY A 45 10.46 2.05 6.30
C GLY A 45 9.84 1.14 5.23
N LEU A 46 10.62 0.67 4.25
CA LEU A 46 10.16 -0.23 3.17
C LEU A 46 10.87 -1.59 3.18
N ALA A 47 11.90 -1.77 4.00
CA ALA A 47 12.69 -3.01 4.05
C ALA A 47 11.84 -4.26 4.31
N VAL A 48 10.73 -4.13 5.06
CA VAL A 48 9.78 -5.22 5.32
C VAL A 48 9.14 -5.78 4.04
N LEU A 49 9.08 -5.00 2.95
CA LEU A 49 8.54 -5.43 1.65
C LEU A 49 9.52 -6.30 0.84
N THR A 50 10.74 -6.51 1.35
CA THR A 50 11.66 -7.52 0.81
C THR A 50 11.16 -8.93 1.13
N GLU A 51 10.40 -9.09 2.21
CA GLU A 51 9.75 -10.36 2.57
C GLU A 51 8.63 -10.68 1.58
N GLU A 52 8.67 -11.85 0.97
CA GLU A 52 7.74 -12.25 -0.10
C GLU A 52 6.28 -12.32 0.37
N GLU A 53 6.04 -12.85 1.57
CA GLU A 53 4.69 -12.93 2.16
C GLU A 53 4.11 -11.54 2.44
N VAL A 54 4.92 -10.62 2.96
CA VAL A 54 4.51 -9.24 3.22
C VAL A 54 4.23 -8.52 1.90
N PHE A 55 5.12 -8.69 0.92
CA PHE A 55 4.94 -8.10 -0.40
C PHE A 55 3.66 -8.59 -1.07
N GLY A 56 3.39 -9.90 -1.06
CA GLY A 56 2.17 -10.46 -1.67
C GLY A 56 0.88 -9.93 -1.05
N ARG A 57 0.84 -9.80 0.29
CA ARG A 57 -0.31 -9.16 0.99
C ARG A 57 -0.46 -7.70 0.61
N THR A 58 0.66 -6.97 0.54
CA THR A 58 0.69 -5.55 0.18
C THR A 58 0.25 -5.33 -1.27
N GLU A 59 0.75 -6.14 -2.20
CA GLU A 59 0.35 -6.12 -3.61
C GLU A 59 -1.14 -6.40 -3.77
N SER A 60 -1.65 -7.44 -3.08
CA SER A 60 -3.08 -7.76 -3.07
C SER A 60 -3.91 -6.57 -2.57
N LEU A 61 -3.52 -5.96 -1.44
CA LEU A 61 -4.21 -4.81 -0.85
C LEU A 61 -4.30 -3.61 -1.82
N PHE A 62 -3.18 -3.28 -2.48
CA PHE A 62 -3.14 -2.19 -3.45
C PHE A 62 -3.92 -2.53 -4.73
N GLY A 63 -3.94 -3.81 -5.12
CA GLY A 63 -4.74 -4.33 -6.22
C GLY A 63 -6.24 -4.10 -6.05
N HIS A 64 -6.76 -4.24 -4.82
CA HIS A 64 -8.15 -3.88 -4.49
C HIS A 64 -8.46 -2.39 -4.74
N SER A 65 -7.43 -1.53 -4.72
CA SER A 65 -7.53 -0.09 -5.03
C SER A 65 -7.14 0.25 -6.46
N LYS A 66 -7.02 -0.75 -7.36
CA LYS A 66 -6.57 -0.61 -8.76
C LYS A 66 -5.17 -0.01 -8.91
N VAL A 67 -4.32 -0.19 -7.89
CA VAL A 67 -2.90 0.17 -7.94
C VAL A 67 -2.10 -1.12 -8.08
N THR A 68 -1.25 -1.18 -9.10
CA THR A 68 -0.31 -2.28 -9.29
C THR A 68 1.02 -1.92 -8.64
N LEU A 69 1.56 -2.81 -7.82
CA LEU A 69 2.93 -2.72 -7.32
C LEU A 69 3.86 -3.55 -8.20
N LYS A 70 5.03 -3.02 -8.53
CA LYS A 70 6.08 -3.75 -9.24
C LYS A 70 7.34 -3.72 -8.41
N ARG A 71 7.83 -4.91 -8.05
CA ARG A 71 9.04 -5.11 -7.26
C ARG A 71 10.14 -5.68 -8.13
N GLU A 72 11.13 -4.84 -8.43
CA GLU A 72 12.41 -5.22 -9.03
C GLU A 72 13.51 -4.88 -8.00
N ASP A 73 14.55 -4.16 -8.39
CA ASP A 73 15.52 -3.56 -7.46
C ASP A 73 14.95 -2.32 -6.72
N THR A 74 13.87 -1.76 -7.28
CA THR A 74 13.09 -0.67 -6.70
C THR A 74 11.61 -1.03 -6.72
N LEU A 75 10.82 -0.29 -5.96
CA LEU A 75 9.39 -0.45 -5.86
C LEU A 75 8.70 0.65 -6.67
N ARG A 76 7.95 0.26 -7.69
CA ARG A 76 7.19 1.17 -8.55
C ARG A 76 5.70 0.95 -8.35
N THR A 77 4.93 2.02 -8.35
CA THR A 77 3.46 1.97 -8.35
C THR A 77 2.92 2.42 -9.69
N GLU A 78 1.99 1.66 -10.26
CA GLU A 78 1.27 2.01 -11.48
C GLU A 78 -0.23 2.10 -11.18
N MET A 79 -0.85 3.21 -11.57
CA MET A 79 -2.29 3.37 -11.52
C MET A 79 -2.88 3.16 -12.91
N LYS A 80 -3.99 2.44 -13.02
CA LYS A 80 -4.79 2.44 -14.26
C LYS A 80 -5.48 3.79 -14.43
N ASP A 81 -5.75 4.19 -15.68
CA ASP A 81 -6.13 5.54 -16.13
C ASP A 81 -7.34 6.23 -15.46
N GLN A 82 -8.01 5.59 -14.50
CA GLN A 82 -8.96 6.24 -13.59
C GLN A 82 -8.95 5.57 -12.20
N PRO A 83 -8.13 6.03 -11.25
CA PRO A 83 -8.13 5.48 -9.88
C PRO A 83 -9.36 5.90 -9.06
N GLY A 84 -10.11 6.92 -9.51
CA GLY A 84 -11.20 7.50 -8.73
C GLY A 84 -10.70 7.96 -7.35
N TYR A 85 -11.49 7.73 -6.31
CA TYR A 85 -11.13 8.05 -4.93
C TYR A 85 -10.47 6.87 -4.18
N LEU A 86 -10.25 5.73 -4.83
CA LEU A 86 -9.79 4.50 -4.16
C LEU A 86 -8.43 4.65 -3.45
N PRO A 87 -7.38 5.25 -4.07
CA PRO A 87 -6.14 5.53 -3.35
C PRO A 87 -6.32 6.45 -2.13
N LEU A 88 -7.27 7.39 -2.18
CA LEU A 88 -7.60 8.27 -1.06
C LEU A 88 -8.32 7.51 0.07
N VAL A 89 -9.24 6.61 -0.27
CA VAL A 89 -9.91 5.74 0.72
C VAL A 89 -8.87 4.86 1.42
N MET A 90 -7.99 4.20 0.67
CA MET A 90 -6.91 3.40 1.25
C MET A 90 -5.99 4.27 2.13
N SER A 91 -5.74 5.51 1.72
CA SER A 91 -4.96 6.47 2.49
C SER A 91 -5.58 6.80 3.85
N ILE A 92 -6.89 7.04 3.87
CA ILE A 92 -7.64 7.33 5.10
C ILE A 92 -7.63 6.11 6.03
N THR A 93 -7.90 4.91 5.50
CA THR A 93 -7.95 3.68 6.30
C THR A 93 -6.58 3.35 6.91
N VAL A 94 -5.51 3.39 6.13
CA VAL A 94 -4.14 3.13 6.62
C VAL A 94 -3.71 4.17 7.66
N LYS A 95 -3.96 5.47 7.42
CA LYS A 95 -3.66 6.53 8.40
C LYS A 95 -4.46 6.37 9.69
N GLY A 96 -5.73 5.99 9.59
CA GLY A 96 -6.59 5.71 10.74
C GLY A 96 -6.04 4.55 11.58
N LEU A 97 -5.66 3.43 10.94
CA LEU A 97 -5.08 2.28 11.63
C LEU A 97 -3.72 2.60 12.26
N ALA A 98 -2.83 3.28 11.53
CA ALA A 98 -1.53 3.68 12.05
C ALA A 98 -1.60 4.67 13.22
N SER A 99 -2.75 5.31 13.46
CA SER A 99 -2.98 6.19 14.61
C SER A 99 -3.47 5.45 15.86
N LEU A 100 -3.83 4.16 15.75
CA LEU A 100 -4.35 3.33 16.83
C LEU A 100 -3.28 2.41 17.47
N VAL A 101 -2.10 2.32 16.85
CA VAL A 101 -0.92 1.56 17.28
C VAL A 101 0.21 2.51 17.64
#